data_AF-A0A5C4TIW5-F1
#
_entry.id   AF-A0A5C4TIW5-F1
#
_cell.length_a   1.000
_cell.length_b   1.000
_cell.length_c   1.000
_cell.angle_alpha   90.00
_cell.angle_beta   90.00
_cell.angle_gamma   90.00
#
_symmetry.space_group_name_H-M   'P 1'
#
loop_
_entity.id
_entity.type
_entity.pdbx_description
1 polymer ?
#
loop_
_entity_poly.entity_id
_entity_poly.type
_entity_poly.pdbx_seq_one_letter_code
_entity_poly.pdbx_strand_id
1 'polypeptide(L)' 'MTKQNDDLLLEHEIQVVRGIMESREQYRKVVKAAIARWVKDFQEDRIEMNTVDDLRKLIEMDIELQKGEL' A
#
# COMPACT_ATOMS: atom_id res chain seq x y z
N MET A 1 -8.57 -38.49 -12.66
CA MET A 1 -9.16 -37.24 -12.14
C MET A 1 -8.03 -36.30 -11.72
N THR A 2 -7.17 -35.88 -12.65
CA THR A 2 -5.80 -35.48 -12.24
C THR A 2 -5.18 -34.32 -13.03
N LYS A 3 -5.91 -33.67 -13.93
CA LYS A 3 -5.43 -32.45 -14.62
C LYS A 3 -6.41 -31.29 -14.45
N GLN A 4 -7.69 -31.54 -14.68
CA GLN A 4 -8.74 -30.53 -14.50
C GLN A 4 -8.82 -29.97 -13.06
N ASN A 5 -8.61 -30.79 -12.04
CA ASN A 5 -8.61 -30.31 -10.65
C ASN A 5 -7.36 -29.48 -10.33
N ASP A 6 -6.22 -29.84 -10.89
CA ASP A 6 -4.96 -29.13 -10.67
C ASP A 6 -4.99 -27.78 -11.40
N ASP A 7 -5.56 -27.74 -12.61
CA ASP A 7 -5.77 -26.51 -13.38
C ASP A 7 -6.75 -25.56 -12.66
N LEU A 8 -7.84 -26.08 -12.09
CA LEU A 8 -8.80 -25.30 -11.31
C LEU A 8 -8.19 -24.74 -10.01
N LEU A 9 -7.34 -25.52 -9.35
CA LEU A 9 -6.63 -25.06 -8.16
C LEU A 9 -5.65 -23.94 -8.52
N LEU A 10 -4.91 -24.09 -9.62
CA LEU A 10 -3.98 -23.07 -10.10
C LEU A 10 -4.70 -21.76 -10.48
N GLU A 11 -5.84 -21.83 -11.17
CA GLU A 11 -6.65 -20.66 -11.49
C GLU A 11 -7.15 -19.94 -10.23
N HIS A 12 -7.56 -20.68 -9.22
CA HIS A 12 -7.98 -20.12 -7.94
C HIS A 12 -6.82 -19.39 -7.25
N GLU A 13 -5.64 -20.00 -7.18
CA GLU A 13 -4.45 -19.37 -6.60
C GLU A 13 -4.06 -18.10 -7.35
N ILE A 14 -4.13 -18.09 -8.68
CA ILE A 14 -3.89 -16.90 -9.50
C ILE A 14 -4.89 -15.79 -9.16
N GLN A 15 -6.19 -16.12 -9.04
CA GLN A 15 -7.21 -15.13 -8.68
C GLN A 15 -6.99 -14.54 -7.29
N VAL A 16 -6.62 -15.38 -6.31
CA VAL A 16 -6.30 -14.92 -4.95
C VAL A 16 -5.11 -13.95 -4.98
N VAL A 17 -4.02 -14.32 -5.66
CA VAL A 17 -2.84 -13.45 -5.78
C VAL A 17 -3.18 -12.15 -6.48
N ARG A 18 -3.96 -12.17 -7.57
CA ARG A 18 -4.42 -10.96 -8.26
C ARG A 18 -5.23 -10.04 -7.34
N GLY A 19 -6.18 -10.59 -6.59
CA GLY A 19 -6.96 -9.79 -5.63
C GLY A 19 -6.09 -9.16 -4.54
N ILE A 20 -5.05 -9.85 -4.08
CA ILE A 20 -4.06 -9.29 -3.14
C ILE A 20 -3.28 -8.15 -3.80
N MET A 21 -2.84 -8.32 -5.06
CA MET A 21 -2.11 -7.27 -5.78
C MET A 21 -2.97 -6.03 -6.02
N GLU A 22 -4.22 -6.19 -6.45
CA GLU A 22 -5.16 -5.10 -6.71
C GLU A 22 -5.47 -4.31 -5.44
N SER A 23 -5.75 -5.00 -4.33
CA SER A 23 -5.99 -4.34 -3.03
C SER A 23 -4.77 -3.58 -2.55
N ARG A 24 -3.56 -4.14 -2.67
CA ARG A 24 -2.30 -3.44 -2.35
C ARG A 24 -2.11 -2.18 -3.19
N GLU A 25 -2.43 -2.23 -4.48
CA GLU A 25 -2.37 -1.05 -5.35
C GLU A 25 -3.35 0.05 -4.90
N GLN A 26 -4.58 -0.32 -4.55
CA GLN A 26 -5.58 0.62 -4.05
C GLN A 26 -5.13 1.29 -2.75
N TYR A 27 -4.63 0.52 -1.78
CA TYR A 27 -4.08 1.08 -0.54
C TYR A 27 -2.92 2.04 -0.82
N ARG A 28 -2.02 1.69 -1.74
CA ARG A 28 -0.89 2.55 -2.13
C ARG A 28 -1.36 3.90 -2.68
N LYS A 29 -2.43 3.92 -3.49
CA LYS A 29 -3.04 5.16 -4.00
C LYS A 29 -3.58 6.03 -2.87
N VAL A 30 -4.28 5.42 -1.91
CA VAL A 30 -4.83 6.13 -0.74
C VAL A 30 -3.72 6.74 0.11
N VAL A 31 -2.67 5.98 0.43
CA VAL A 31 -1.55 6.47 1.23
C VAL A 31 -0.80 7.60 0.52
N LYS A 32 -0.52 7.48 -0.79
CA LYS A 32 0.09 8.57 -1.57
C LYS A 32 -0.76 9.84 -1.56
N ALA A 33 -2.08 9.72 -1.71
CA ALA A 33 -2.98 10.85 -1.63
C ALA A 33 -2.99 11.51 -0.23
N ALA A 34 -2.97 10.69 0.82
CA ALA A 34 -2.90 11.16 2.20
C ALA A 34 -1.59 11.91 2.49
N ILE A 35 -0.44 11.37 2.06
CA ILE A 35 0.88 12.03 2.18
C ILE A 35 0.88 13.36 1.41
N ALA A 36 0.40 13.37 0.17
CA ALA A 36 0.34 14.60 -0.64
C ALA A 36 -0.52 15.68 0.02
N ARG A 37 -1.68 15.30 0.59
CA ARG A 37 -2.54 16.22 1.33
C ARG A 37 -1.86 16.73 2.58
N TRP A 38 -1.23 15.85 3.36
CA TRP A 38 -0.48 16.20 4.56
C TRP A 38 0.64 17.19 4.26
N VAL A 39 1.45 16.95 3.22
CA VAL A 39 2.52 17.88 2.79
C VAL A 39 1.95 19.25 2.43
N LYS A 40 0.82 19.30 1.71
CA LYS A 40 0.14 20.55 1.38
C LYS A 40 -0.37 21.28 2.62
N ASP A 41 -1.02 20.56 3.54
CA ASP A 41 -1.52 21.14 4.78
C ASP A 41 -0.37 21.67 5.65
N PHE A 42 0.79 21.01 5.65
CA PHE A 42 2.00 21.46 6.36
C PHE A 42 2.59 22.73 5.72
N GLN A 43 2.67 22.80 4.39
CA GLN A 43 3.17 23.98 3.66
C GLN A 43 2.28 25.22 3.81
N GLU A 44 1.00 25.02 4.08
CA GLU A 44 0.00 26.09 4.24
C GLU A 44 -0.23 26.44 5.73
N ASP A 45 0.69 26.04 6.62
CA ASP A 45 0.68 26.24 8.08
C ASP A 45 -0.64 25.78 8.75
N ARG A 46 -1.35 24.81 8.14
CA ARG A 46 -2.61 24.25 8.67
C ARG A 46 -2.39 23.13 9.67
N ILE A 47 -1.26 22.45 9.57
CA ILE A 47 -0.85 21.41 10.51
C ILE A 47 0.59 21.67 10.92
N GLU A 48 0.88 21.50 12.21
CA GLU A 48 2.23 21.57 12.74
C GLU A 48 2.74 20.16 13.05
N MET A 49 4.01 19.93 12.70
CA MET A 49 4.74 18.77 13.17
C MET A 49 5.13 18.99 14.63
N ASN A 50 4.33 18.43 15.54
CA ASN A 50 4.61 18.55 16.96
C ASN A 50 5.86 17.77 17.38
N THR A 51 6.19 16.68 16.66
CA THR A 51 7.35 15.85 17.00
C THR A 51 8.08 15.27 15.78
N VAL A 52 9.38 14.99 15.97
CA VAL A 52 10.21 14.23 15.02
C VAL A 52 9.66 12.80 14.80
N ASP A 53 8.86 12.28 15.74
CA ASP A 53 8.25 10.96 15.68
C ASP A 53 7.17 10.85 14.58
N ASP A 54 6.44 11.93 14.33
CA ASP A 54 5.39 11.96 13.31
C ASP A 54 5.98 11.87 11.89
N LEU A 55 7.16 12.48 11.66
CA LEU A 55 7.88 12.38 10.38
C LEU A 55 8.45 10.98 10.20
N ARG A 56 8.97 10.40 11.28
CA ARG A 56 9.52 9.04 11.27
C ARG A 56 8.45 8.03 10.85
N LYS A 57 7.24 8.11 11.41
CA LYS A 57 6.12 7.22 11.06
C LYS A 57 5.71 7.35 9.59
N LEU A 58 5.69 8.56 9.04
CA LEU A 58 5.40 8.78 7.62
C LEU A 58 6.44 8.11 6.72
N ILE A 59 7.72 8.24 7.06
CA ILE A 59 8.81 7.62 6.31
C ILE A 59 8.81 6.10 6.45
N GLU A 60 8.55 5.57 7.65
CA GLU A 60 8.43 4.13 7.90
C GLU A 60 7.31 3.50 7.07
N MET A 61 6.14 4.14 7.01
CA MET A 61 5.03 3.69 6.16
C MET A 61 5.41 3.68 4.68
N ASP A 62 6.11 4.71 4.18
CA ASP A 62 6.55 4.75 2.78
C ASP A 62 7.56 3.62 2.47
N ILE A 63 8.52 3.39 3.38
CA ILE A 63 9.51 2.30 3.26
C ILE A 63 8.82 0.92 3.29
N GLU A 64 7.83 0.71 4.17
CA GLU A 64 7.06 -0.54 4.21
C GLU A 64 6.28 -0.78 2.92
N LEU A 65 5.72 0.28 2.33
CA LEU A 65 5.05 0.20 1.03
C LEU A 65 6.04 -0.18 -0.09
N GLN A 66 7.28 0.33 -0.06
CA GLN A 66 8.33 0.02 -1.04
C GLN A 66 8.88 -1.40 -0.87
N LYS A 67 9.06 -1.89 0.36
CA LYS A 67 9.53 -3.27 0.64
C LYS A 67 8.59 -4.33 0.06
N GLY A 68 7.32 -3.99 -0.12
CA GLY A 68 6.34 -4.84 -0.76
C GLY A 68 6.46 -4.99 -2.28
N GLU A 69 7.40 -4.29 -2.92
CA GLU A 69 7.68 -4.30 -4.37
C GLU A 69 8.85 -5.22 -4.78
N LEU A 70 9.59 -5.80 -3.82
CA LEU A 70 10.59 -6.86 -4.04
C LEU A 70 9.92 -8.25 -3.95
#